data_AF-A0A0G0ERH3-F1
#
_entry.id   AF-A0A0G0ERH3-F1
#
_cell.length_a   1.000
_cell.length_b   1.000
_cell.length_c   1.000
_cell.angle_alpha   90.00
_cell.angle_beta   90.00
_cell.angle_gamma   90.00
#
_symmetry.space_group_name_H-M   'P 1'
#
loop_
_entity.id
_entity.type
_entity.pdbx_description
1 polymer ?
#
loop_
_entity_poly.entity_id
_entity_poly.type
_entity_poly.pdbx_seq_one_letter_code
_entity_poly.pdbx_strand_id
1 'polypeptide(L)'
;MKEDIREIAKKLGLENANKPDSQDICFVENNDYSSLIPKVSTKEGDIVDTKGNILGKHTGIHSYTVGQRKGIGISSNKALYVVKIDIDNNRIVVGKERDIYSRVLNATDINWIGIPQKYILVKTRIRYHAKEAWAIIHNKGYTQQRE
;
A
#
# COMPACT_ATOMS: atom_id res chain seq x y z
N MET A 1 -21.94 -14.95 -5.63
CA MET A 1 -21.46 -14.23 -6.83
C MET A 1 -20.26 -14.90 -7.50
N LYS A 2 -19.11 -15.10 -6.82
CA LYS A 2 -17.98 -15.84 -7.44
C LYS A 2 -18.25 -17.34 -7.59
N GLU A 3 -18.96 -17.95 -6.64
CA GLU A 3 -19.35 -19.37 -6.71
C GLU A 3 -20.30 -19.63 -7.88
N ASP A 4 -21.31 -18.77 -8.07
CA ASP A 4 -22.26 -18.86 -9.18
C ASP A 4 -21.56 -18.84 -10.56
N ILE A 5 -20.55 -17.98 -10.72
CA ILE A 5 -19.77 -17.89 -11.96
C ILE A 5 -18.98 -19.19 -12.20
N ARG A 6 -18.39 -19.79 -11.15
CA ARG A 6 -17.67 -21.07 -11.27
C ARG A 6 -18.61 -22.23 -11.60
N GLU A 7 -19.82 -22.24 -11.05
CA GLU A 7 -20.83 -23.24 -11.42
C GLU A 7 -21.26 -23.13 -12.88
N ILE A 8 -21.45 -21.92 -13.39
CA ILE A 8 -21.76 -21.69 -14.80
C ILE A 8 -20.61 -22.18 -15.69
N ALA A 9 -19.37 -21.83 -15.34
CA ALA A 9 -18.18 -22.27 -16.09
C ALA A 9 -18.04 -23.81 -16.13
N LYS A 10 -18.35 -24.49 -15.02
CA LYS A 10 -18.40 -25.97 -14.97
C LYS A 10 -19.48 -26.54 -15.89
N LYS A 11 -20.69 -25.98 -15.84
CA LYS A 11 -21.81 -26.42 -16.70
C LYS A 11 -21.51 -26.25 -18.19
N LEU A 12 -20.74 -25.22 -18.54
CA LEU A 12 -20.31 -24.94 -19.91
C LEU A 12 -19.04 -25.71 -20.33
N GLY A 13 -18.47 -26.53 -19.44
CA GLY A 13 -17.28 -27.33 -19.75
C GLY A 13 -15.99 -26.52 -19.95
N LEU A 14 -15.90 -25.31 -19.38
CA LEU A 14 -14.71 -24.48 -19.51
C LEU A 14 -13.55 -25.04 -18.67
N GLU A 15 -12.38 -25.22 -19.29
CA GLU A 15 -11.19 -25.78 -18.62
C GLU A 15 -10.73 -24.96 -17.40
N ASN A 16 -10.97 -23.65 -17.42
CA ASN A 16 -10.58 -22.73 -16.35
C ASN A 16 -11.62 -22.62 -15.22
N ALA A 17 -12.69 -23.42 -15.21
CA ALA A 17 -13.78 -23.29 -14.23
C ALA A 17 -13.33 -23.46 -12.77
N ASN A 18 -12.26 -24.21 -12.53
CA ASN A 18 -11.65 -24.40 -11.20
C ASN A 18 -10.32 -23.66 -11.03
N LYS A 19 -9.87 -22.91 -12.05
CA LYS A 19 -8.60 -22.19 -11.96
C LYS A 19 -8.68 -21.19 -10.80
N PRO A 20 -7.70 -21.20 -9.87
CA PRO A 20 -7.64 -20.18 -8.83
C PRO A 20 -7.59 -18.79 -9.46
N ASP A 21 -8.29 -17.84 -8.85
CA ASP A 21 -8.24 -16.44 -9.29
C ASP A 21 -6.80 -15.95 -9.15
N SER A 22 -6.28 -15.24 -10.15
CA SER A 22 -5.00 -14.54 -10.02
C SER A 22 -5.04 -13.67 -8.78
N GLN A 23 -4.19 -14.00 -7.82
CA GLN A 23 -3.85 -13.12 -6.71
C GLN A 23 -2.62 -12.33 -7.13
N ASP A 24 -2.40 -11.18 -6.51
CA ASP A 24 -1.15 -10.43 -6.67
C ASP A 24 -0.94 -9.77 -8.05
N ILE A 25 0.29 -9.38 -8.38
CA ILE A 25 0.62 -8.68 -9.62
C ILE A 25 0.51 -9.64 -10.80
N CYS A 26 -0.32 -9.31 -11.79
CA CYS A 26 -0.73 -10.21 -12.88
C CYS A 26 0.42 -10.80 -13.74
N PHE A 27 1.63 -10.25 -13.66
CA PHE A 27 2.79 -10.65 -14.47
C PHE A 27 3.96 -11.19 -13.64
N VAL A 28 3.80 -11.34 -12.32
CA VAL A 28 4.79 -11.97 -11.45
C VAL A 28 4.43 -13.45 -11.31
N GLU A 29 5.34 -14.32 -11.70
CA GLU A 29 5.23 -15.74 -11.35
C GLU A 29 5.77 -15.98 -9.93
N ASN A 30 5.14 -16.92 -9.20
CA ASN A 30 5.59 -17.40 -7.89
C ASN A 30 5.74 -16.33 -6.78
N ASN A 31 5.06 -15.18 -6.89
CA ASN A 31 5.14 -14.09 -5.91
C ASN A 31 6.56 -13.57 -5.64
N ASP A 32 7.49 -13.76 -6.59
CA ASP A 32 8.84 -13.22 -6.49
C ASP A 32 8.88 -11.77 -6.99
N TYR A 33 8.27 -10.87 -6.22
CA TYR A 33 8.31 -9.44 -6.48
C TYR A 33 9.73 -8.88 -6.51
N SER A 34 10.62 -9.46 -5.70
CA SER A 34 12.03 -9.09 -5.63
C SER A 34 12.75 -9.25 -6.96
N SER A 35 12.37 -10.24 -7.78
CA SER A 35 12.94 -10.45 -9.10
C SER A 35 12.57 -9.36 -10.12
N LEU A 36 11.42 -8.72 -9.96
CA LEU A 36 10.94 -7.66 -10.87
C LEU A 36 11.47 -6.27 -10.52
N ILE A 37 11.84 -6.06 -9.26
CA ILE A 37 12.55 -4.84 -8.88
C ILE A 37 13.96 -5.02 -9.47
N PRO A 38 14.47 -4.08 -10.30
CA PRO A 38 15.87 -4.11 -10.72
C PRO A 38 16.76 -4.30 -9.48
N LYS A 39 18.01 -4.75 -9.61
CA LYS A 39 18.96 -4.68 -8.48
C LYS A 39 19.21 -3.21 -8.09
N VAL A 40 18.22 -2.57 -7.52
CA VAL A 40 18.27 -1.25 -6.92
C VAL A 40 19.25 -1.41 -5.77
N SER A 41 20.25 -0.54 -5.73
CA SER A 41 21.25 -0.53 -4.66
C SER A 41 20.52 -0.64 -3.32
N THR A 42 20.68 -1.79 -2.66
CA THR A 42 20.18 -2.06 -1.32
C THR A 42 21.07 -1.30 -0.35
N LYS A 43 20.74 -0.03 -0.13
CA LYS A 43 21.46 0.79 0.85
C LYS A 43 20.93 0.48 2.25
N GLU A 44 21.77 -0.14 3.06
CA GLU A 44 21.48 -0.34 4.47
C GLU A 44 21.23 1.00 5.16
N GLY A 45 20.21 1.05 6.02
CA GLY A 45 19.83 2.23 6.78
C GLY A 45 19.31 1.87 8.17
N ASP A 46 19.03 2.88 8.98
CA ASP A 46 18.64 2.69 10.36
C ASP A 46 17.13 2.47 10.49
N ILE A 47 16.74 1.53 11.35
CA ILE A 47 15.38 1.45 11.87
C ILE A 47 15.36 2.21 13.19
N VAL A 48 14.55 3.26 13.28
CA VAL A 48 14.50 4.17 14.43
C VAL A 48 13.10 4.22 15.03
N ASP A 49 12.98 4.49 16.33
CA ASP A 49 11.69 4.81 16.94
C ASP A 49 11.25 6.25 16.64
N THR A 50 10.04 6.63 17.05
CA THR A 50 9.50 8.00 16.90
C THR A 50 10.26 9.06 17.69
N LYS A 51 11.21 8.68 18.56
CA LYS A 51 12.11 9.59 19.29
C LYS A 51 13.50 9.67 18.64
N GLY A 52 13.75 8.91 17.58
CA GLY A 52 15.03 8.84 16.89
C GLY A 52 16.02 7.83 17.46
N ASN A 53 15.63 7.00 18.43
CA ASN A 53 16.51 5.95 18.96
C ASN A 53 16.66 4.84 17.91
N ILE A 54 17.91 4.45 17.61
CA ILE A 54 18.20 3.36 16.69
C ILE A 54 17.83 2.01 17.36
N LEU A 55 16.98 1.24 16.68
CA LEU A 55 16.52 -0.08 17.12
C LEU A 55 17.13 -1.22 16.31
N GLY A 56 17.69 -0.92 15.13
CA GLY A 56 18.27 -1.92 14.24
C GLY A 56 18.59 -1.36 12.86
N LYS A 57 18.77 -2.25 11.89
CA LYS A 57 19.11 -1.93 10.50
C LYS A 57 18.11 -2.56 9.54
N HIS A 58 17.90 -1.90 8.40
CA HIS A 58 17.13 -2.45 7.29
C HIS A 58 18.02 -2.64 6.06
N THR A 59 17.69 -3.61 5.21
CA THR A 59 18.45 -3.90 3.98
C THR A 59 18.05 -3.03 2.79
N GLY A 60 17.00 -2.23 2.92
CA GLY A 60 16.60 -1.25 1.90
C GLY A 60 15.18 -0.76 2.12
N ILE A 61 14.94 0.53 1.86
CA ILE A 61 13.65 1.17 2.14
C ILE A 61 12.48 0.60 1.30
N HIS A 62 12.76 0.01 0.13
CA HIS A 62 11.76 -0.56 -0.77
C HIS A 62 11.04 -1.79 -0.19
N SER A 63 11.65 -2.47 0.77
CA SER A 63 11.07 -3.65 1.43
C SER A 63 10.02 -3.31 2.49
N TYR A 64 9.71 -2.03 2.67
CA TYR A 64 8.85 -1.54 3.73
C TYR A 64 7.66 -0.75 3.17
N THR A 65 6.52 -0.88 3.82
CA THR A 65 5.32 -0.08 3.55
C THR A 65 4.80 0.53 4.84
N VAL A 66 4.34 1.77 4.83
CA VAL A 66 3.70 2.39 6.00
C VAL A 66 2.53 1.52 6.50
N GLY A 67 2.45 1.29 7.81
CA GLY A 67 1.50 0.38 8.45
C GLY A 67 1.91 -1.09 8.46
N GLN A 68 3.07 -1.45 7.88
CA GLN A 68 3.61 -2.81 7.95
C GLN A 68 4.01 -3.17 9.38
N ARG A 69 3.59 -4.37 9.82
CA ARG A 69 3.91 -4.93 11.14
C ARG A 69 4.93 -6.08 11.08
N LYS A 70 4.79 -6.96 10.08
CA LYS A 70 5.65 -8.16 9.92
C LYS A 70 6.89 -7.82 9.10
N GLY A 71 7.96 -8.59 9.28
CA GLY A 71 9.17 -8.47 8.47
C GLY A 71 9.98 -7.19 8.72
N ILE A 72 9.79 -6.52 9.86
CA ILE A 72 10.56 -5.31 10.19
C ILE A 72 12.02 -5.66 10.53
N GLY A 73 12.27 -6.84 11.10
CA GLY A 73 13.62 -7.33 11.41
C GLY A 73 14.17 -6.88 12.77
N ILE A 74 13.33 -6.35 13.66
CA ILE A 74 13.71 -5.94 15.03
C ILE A 74 12.91 -6.71 16.08
N SER A 75 13.56 -7.03 17.20
CA SER A 75 12.89 -7.60 18.37
C SER A 75 12.37 -6.48 19.27
N SER A 76 11.10 -6.57 19.67
CA SER A 76 10.50 -5.62 20.61
C SER A 76 9.42 -6.29 21.44
N ASN A 77 9.31 -5.89 22.71
CA ASN A 77 8.27 -6.38 23.63
C ASN A 77 6.87 -5.87 23.27
N LYS A 78 6.74 -4.95 22.31
CA LYS A 78 5.47 -4.37 21.86
C LYS A 78 5.38 -4.46 20.34
N ALA A 79 4.16 -4.58 19.83
CA ALA A 79 3.92 -4.54 18.38
C ALA A 79 4.34 -3.18 17.82
N LEU A 80 5.26 -3.20 16.87
CA LEU A 80 5.73 -2.04 16.13
C LEU A 80 5.20 -2.07 14.70
N TYR A 81 4.96 -0.88 14.18
CA TYR A 81 4.48 -0.64 12.83
C TYR A 81 5.39 0.39 12.16
N VAL A 82 5.62 0.26 10.86
CA VAL A 82 6.28 1.30 10.06
C VAL A 82 5.38 2.53 10.03
N VAL A 83 5.82 3.63 10.63
CA VAL A 83 5.06 4.89 10.69
C VAL A 83 5.46 5.81 9.54
N LYS A 84 6.75 5.82 9.18
CA LYS A 84 7.30 6.68 8.12
C LYS A 84 8.48 5.98 7.45
N ILE A 85 8.62 6.19 6.16
CA ILE A 85 9.84 5.88 5.40
C ILE A 85 10.53 7.23 5.15
N ASP A 86 11.67 7.45 5.79
CA ASP A 86 12.46 8.68 5.68
C ASP A 86 13.54 8.48 4.62
N ILE A 87 13.21 8.85 3.38
CA ILE A 87 14.07 8.63 2.22
C ILE A 87 15.35 9.47 2.34
N ASP A 88 15.22 10.73 2.75
CA ASP A 88 16.33 11.69 2.84
C ASP A 88 17.43 11.21 3.80
N ASN A 89 17.03 10.64 4.93
CA ASN A 89 17.97 10.11 5.92
C ASN A 89 18.25 8.61 5.76
N ASN A 90 17.61 7.93 4.80
CA ASN A 90 17.60 6.48 4.65
C ASN A 90 17.25 5.77 5.97
N ARG A 91 16.08 6.07 6.54
CA ARG A 91 15.60 5.48 7.79
C ARG A 91 14.18 4.96 7.70
N ILE A 92 13.90 3.90 8.46
CA ILE A 92 12.55 3.40 8.69
C ILE A 92 12.14 3.80 10.11
N VAL A 93 11.12 4.64 10.23
CA VAL A 93 10.60 5.06 11.53
C VAL A 93 9.50 4.09 11.94
N VAL A 94 9.63 3.51 13.13
CA VAL A 94 8.65 2.59 13.70
C VAL A 94 8.02 3.15 14.97
N GLY A 95 6.76 2.79 15.19
CA GLY A 95 5.98 3.25 16.33
C GLY A 95 4.83 2.31 16.66
N LYS A 96 3.94 2.79 17.52
CA LYS A 96 2.72 2.07 17.89
C LYS A 96 1.67 2.21 16.78
N GLU A 97 0.67 1.35 16.81
CA GLU A 97 -0.45 1.38 15.87
C GLU A 97 -1.08 2.78 15.76
N ARG A 98 -1.32 3.44 16.90
CA ARG A 98 -1.92 4.78 16.90
C ARG A 98 -1.14 5.84 16.11
N ASP A 99 0.17 5.62 15.95
CA ASP A 99 1.08 6.57 15.31
C ASP A 99 0.96 6.50 13.76
N ILE A 100 0.27 5.49 13.21
CA ILE A 100 0.05 5.35 11.75
C ILE A 100 -1.18 6.09 11.23
N TYR A 101 -2.07 6.57 12.12
CA TYR A 101 -3.33 7.18 11.71
C TYR A 101 -3.14 8.64 11.27
N SER A 102 -3.79 8.99 10.17
CA SER A 102 -3.91 10.38 9.70
C SER A 102 -5.38 10.72 9.46
N ARG A 103 -5.73 11.99 9.68
CA ARG A 103 -7.06 12.54 9.34
C ARG A 103 -7.12 13.12 7.93
N VAL A 104 -5.97 13.34 7.30
CA VAL A 104 -5.84 14.04 6.02
C VAL A 104 -4.87 13.28 5.13
N LEU A 105 -5.17 13.27 3.84
CA LEU A 105 -4.27 12.81 2.79
C LEU A 105 -4.31 13.82 1.64
N ASN A 106 -3.20 13.96 0.93
CA ASN A 106 -3.16 14.65 -0.35
C ASN A 106 -3.00 13.57 -1.43
N ALA A 107 -3.86 13.60 -2.45
CA ALA A 107 -3.79 12.70 -3.59
C ALA A 107 -3.47 13.51 -4.85
N THR A 108 -2.55 13.00 -5.66
CA THR A 108 -2.23 13.50 -7.00
C THR A 108 -2.67 12.48 -8.05
N ASP A 109 -2.55 12.83 -9.34
CA ASP A 109 -2.81 11.91 -10.46
C ASP A 109 -4.20 11.26 -10.40
N ILE A 110 -5.18 12.08 -10.04
CA ILE A 110 -6.56 11.61 -9.81
C ILE A 110 -7.23 11.36 -11.16
N ASN A 111 -7.68 10.13 -11.37
CA ASN A 111 -8.58 9.80 -12.47
C ASN A 111 -10.04 9.95 -12.02
N TRP A 112 -10.77 10.90 -12.62
CA TRP A 112 -12.18 11.13 -12.33
C TRP A 112 -13.07 10.43 -13.35
N ILE A 113 -13.98 9.59 -12.87
CA ILE A 113 -15.10 9.09 -13.69
C ILE A 113 -16.25 10.09 -13.51
N GLY A 114 -16.36 11.03 -14.46
CA GLY A 114 -17.34 12.13 -14.43
C GLY A 114 -16.71 13.49 -14.08
N ILE A 115 -17.57 14.48 -13.80
CA ILE A 115 -17.13 15.87 -13.56
C ILE A 115 -16.95 16.10 -12.06
N PRO A 116 -15.73 16.40 -11.56
CA PRO A 116 -15.52 16.64 -10.14
C PRO A 116 -16.02 18.00 -9.69
N GLN A 117 -16.68 18.03 -8.54
CA GLN A 117 -17.03 19.28 -7.84
C GLN A 117 -15.88 19.73 -6.93
N LYS A 118 -15.93 20.99 -6.48
CA LYS A 118 -14.92 21.58 -5.59
C LYS A 118 -14.87 20.89 -4.21
N TYR A 119 -16.04 20.54 -3.68
CA TYR A 119 -16.21 19.83 -2.42
C TYR A 119 -17.14 18.64 -2.62
N ILE A 120 -16.74 17.45 -2.18
CA ILE A 120 -17.57 16.24 -2.34
C ILE A 120 -17.50 15.41 -1.06
N LEU A 121 -18.65 15.10 -0.46
CA LEU A 121 -18.75 14.11 0.60
C LEU A 121 -18.91 12.73 -0.01
N VAL A 122 -17.96 11.84 0.25
CA VAL A 122 -17.95 10.48 -0.31
C VAL A 122 -17.50 9.46 0.71
N LYS A 123 -17.83 8.20 0.44
CA LYS A 123 -17.12 7.08 1.06
C LYS A 123 -15.82 6.85 0.30
N THR A 124 -14.74 6.74 1.05
CA THR A 124 -13.39 6.52 0.53
C THR A 124 -12.80 5.25 1.09
N ARG A 125 -11.89 4.66 0.33
CA ARG A 125 -11.12 3.49 0.75
C ARG A 125 -9.68 3.68 0.28
N ILE A 126 -8.73 3.67 1.22
CA ILE A 126 -7.31 3.94 0.94
C ILE A 126 -6.49 2.69 0.54
N ARG A 127 -7.05 1.49 0.71
CA ARG A 127 -6.46 0.20 0.32
C ARG A 127 -7.54 -0.77 -0.09
N TYR A 128 -7.25 -1.70 -0.99
CA TYR A 128 -8.23 -2.63 -1.54
C TYR A 128 -9.09 -3.36 -0.48
N HIS A 129 -8.50 -3.81 0.63
CA HIS A 129 -9.22 -4.50 1.71
C HIS A 129 -9.63 -3.60 2.89
N ALA A 130 -9.41 -2.29 2.81
CA ALA A 130 -9.82 -1.38 3.88
C ALA A 130 -11.35 -1.24 3.92
N LYS A 131 -11.90 -1.04 5.12
CA LYS A 131 -13.29 -0.59 5.27
C LYS A 131 -13.43 0.81 4.73
N GLU A 132 -14.56 1.09 4.09
CA GLU A 132 -14.89 2.43 3.64
C GLU A 132 -15.07 3.38 4.83
N ALA A 133 -14.63 4.63 4.65
CA ALA A 133 -14.83 5.70 5.62
C ALA A 133 -15.29 6.97 4.91
N TRP A 134 -16.16 7.73 5.59
CA TRP A 134 -16.59 9.04 5.11
C TRP A 134 -15.42 10.01 5.08
N ALA A 135 -15.28 10.74 3.98
CA ALA A 135 -14.31 11.81 3.83
C ALA A 135 -14.89 12.92 2.94
N ILE A 136 -14.36 14.13 3.11
CA ILE A 136 -14.64 15.25 2.22
C ILE A 136 -13.43 15.43 1.31
N ILE A 137 -13.66 15.36 0.00
CA ILE A 137 -12.64 15.69 -1.00
C ILE A 137 -12.69 17.19 -1.25
N HIS A 138 -11.56 17.86 -1.07
CA HIS A 138 -11.35 19.26 -1.47
C HIS A 138 -10.54 19.27 -2.77
N ASN A 139 -11.21 19.39 -3.91
CA ASN A 139 -10.52 19.44 -5.19
C ASN A 139 -9.89 20.84 -5.38
N LYS A 140 -8.55 20.90 -5.35
CA LYS A 140 -7.79 22.14 -5.55
C LYS A 140 -7.70 22.58 -7.03
N GLY A 141 -8.31 21.83 -7.95
CA GLY A 141 -8.33 22.11 -9.38
C GLY A 141 -7.18 21.43 -10.14
N TYR A 142 -7.36 21.29 -11.45
CA TYR A 142 -6.31 20.84 -12.36
C TYR A 142 -5.31 21.98 -12.58
N THR A 143 -4.05 21.79 -12.21
CA THR A 143 -2.97 22.57 -12.82
C THR A 143 -2.67 21.93 -14.17
N GLN A 144 -3.22 22.49 -15.24
CA GLN A 144 -2.80 22.15 -16.59
C GLN A 144 -1.33 22.58 -16.72
N GLN A 145 -0.38 21.66 -16.54
CA GLN A 145 0.95 21.86 -17.09
C GLN A 145 0.77 21.75 -18.61
N ARG A 146 0.70 22.92 -19.27
CA ARG A 146 0.86 23.03 -20.71
C ARG A 146 2.32 22.67 -21.02
N GLU A 147 2.53 21.60 -21.79
CA GLU A 147 3.69 21.52 -22.68
C GLU A 147 3.53 22.56 -23.81
#